data_AF-A0A8T6HQV5-F1
#
_entry.id   AF-A0A8T6HQV5-F1
#
_cell.length_a   1.000
_cell.length_b   1.000
_cell.length_c   1.000
_cell.angle_alpha   90.00
_cell.angle_beta   90.00
_cell.angle_gamma   90.00
#
_symmetry.space_group_name_H-M   'P 1'
#
loop_
_entity.id
_entity.type
_entity.pdbx_description
1 polymer ?
#
loop_
_entity_poly.entity_id
_entity_poly.type
_entity_poly.pdbx_seq_one_letter_code
_entity_poly.pdbx_strand_id
1 'polypeptide(L)'
;MNDTDETTDSVESPDSNGGLPHENPNRPREYHGGRTVIAGAGVVIAVAAALWLTLLQPSNGGGEGVVDLPAWLPTEGREVGSEIGDMAPDFDLETVDGQRFRLSDWRGQPVLINFWASWCSPCRREVPALIRALDEHGARGLTIVGVNIEESTSVALNFV
;
A
#
# COMPACT_ATOMS: atom_id res chain seq x y z
N MET A 1 -21.47 -74.89 38.74
CA MET A 1 -21.40 -75.15 40.19
C MET A 1 -21.98 -73.93 40.87
N ASN A 2 -23.08 -74.15 41.58
CA ASN A 2 -23.75 -73.15 42.41
C ASN A 2 -23.13 -73.28 43.80
N ASP A 3 -22.73 -72.18 44.44
CA ASP A 3 -22.59 -72.17 45.90
C ASP A 3 -23.01 -70.81 46.46
N THR A 4 -23.97 -70.95 47.36
CA THR A 4 -24.54 -70.04 48.35
C THR A 4 -23.52 -69.58 49.38
N ASP A 5 -23.65 -68.33 49.84
CA ASP A 5 -23.67 -67.87 51.24
C ASP A 5 -23.90 -66.34 51.19
N GLU A 6 -24.47 -65.59 52.14
CA GLU A 6 -24.54 -65.75 53.57
C GLU A 6 -25.59 -64.77 54.10
N THR A 7 -26.39 -65.27 55.04
CA THR A 7 -26.89 -64.64 56.28
C THR A 7 -27.24 -63.15 56.33
N THR A 8 -28.52 -62.94 56.61
CA THR A 8 -29.16 -61.74 57.14
C THR A 8 -28.61 -61.32 58.50
N ASP A 9 -28.39 -60.03 58.71
CA ASP A 9 -28.59 -59.43 60.03
C ASP A 9 -29.25 -58.05 59.88
N SER A 10 -30.37 -57.90 60.57
CA SER A 10 -31.24 -56.72 60.53
C SER A 10 -30.86 -55.79 61.67
N VAL A 11 -30.48 -54.55 61.35
CA VAL A 11 -30.48 -53.44 62.30
C VAL A 11 -31.21 -52.26 61.67
N GLU A 12 -32.27 -51.85 62.33
CA GLU A 12 -33.22 -50.81 61.95
C GLU A 12 -32.84 -49.46 62.59
N SER A 13 -33.07 -48.35 61.86
CA SER A 13 -33.42 -46.97 62.31
C SER A 13 -32.83 -45.87 61.38
N PRO A 14 -33.29 -44.60 61.39
CA PRO A 14 -34.62 -44.12 60.97
C PRO A 14 -34.56 -42.86 60.05
N ASP A 15 -35.67 -42.57 59.36
CA ASP A 15 -36.14 -41.30 58.77
C ASP A 15 -35.18 -40.34 58.01
N SER A 16 -35.30 -40.34 56.68
CA SER A 16 -34.72 -39.36 55.75
C SER A 16 -35.79 -38.41 55.16
N ASN A 17 -36.21 -37.41 55.94
CA ASN A 17 -36.86 -36.22 55.38
C ASN A 17 -35.79 -35.31 54.74
N GLY A 18 -35.71 -35.33 53.41
CA GLY A 18 -34.81 -34.47 52.65
C GLY A 18 -35.20 -34.41 51.18
N GLY A 19 -36.38 -33.83 50.89
CA GLY A 19 -36.77 -33.52 49.52
C GLY A 19 -35.74 -32.57 48.88
N LEU A 20 -35.21 -32.95 47.72
CA LEU A 20 -34.25 -32.16 46.96
C LEU A 20 -34.94 -30.90 46.39
N PRO A 21 -34.30 -29.72 46.45
CA PRO A 21 -34.88 -28.50 45.88
C PRO A 21 -34.99 -28.63 44.35
N HIS A 22 -36.19 -28.32 43.82
CA HIS A 22 -36.43 -28.26 42.39
C HIS A 22 -35.86 -26.96 41.83
N GLU A 23 -34.80 -27.05 41.04
CA GLU A 23 -34.18 -25.90 40.38
C GLU A 23 -35.09 -25.39 39.26
N ASN A 24 -35.47 -24.10 39.31
CA ASN A 24 -36.38 -23.49 38.34
C ASN A 24 -35.62 -23.15 37.03
N PRO A 25 -35.94 -23.79 35.89
CA PRO A 25 -35.22 -23.63 34.62
C PRO A 25 -35.49 -22.30 33.91
N ASN A 26 -36.42 -21.48 34.41
CA ASN A 26 -36.86 -20.24 33.75
C ASN A 26 -36.29 -18.96 34.37
N ARG A 27 -35.16 -19.03 35.09
CA ARG A 27 -34.46 -17.80 35.50
C ARG A 27 -33.71 -17.21 34.29
N PRO A 28 -34.07 -16.01 33.80
CA PRO A 28 -33.25 -15.33 32.80
C PRO A 28 -31.86 -15.09 33.39
N ARG A 29 -30.82 -15.49 32.64
CA ARG A 29 -29.43 -15.30 33.07
C ARG A 29 -29.09 -13.82 32.97
N GLU A 30 -29.13 -13.12 34.09
CA GLU A 30 -28.71 -11.71 34.18
C GLU A 30 -27.19 -11.60 33.99
N TYR A 31 -26.79 -11.27 32.76
CA TYR A 31 -25.41 -11.02 32.37
C TYR A 31 -24.91 -9.68 32.95
N HIS A 32 -24.38 -9.72 34.17
CA HIS A 32 -23.70 -8.59 34.82
C HIS A 32 -22.20 -8.63 34.51
N GLY A 33 -21.81 -8.25 33.29
CA GLY A 33 -20.40 -8.29 32.86
C GLY A 33 -20.09 -7.43 31.64
N GLY A 34 -20.64 -6.21 31.56
CA GLY A 34 -20.71 -5.46 30.29
C GLY A 34 -20.09 -4.07 30.27
N ARG A 35 -19.05 -3.76 31.06
CA ARG A 35 -18.41 -2.42 31.01
C ARG A 35 -16.91 -2.42 30.78
N THR A 36 -16.17 -3.40 31.29
CA THR A 36 -14.69 -3.45 31.17
C THR A 36 -14.22 -3.99 29.83
N VAL A 37 -14.96 -4.92 29.21
CA VAL A 37 -14.59 -5.53 27.91
C VAL A 37 -14.73 -4.54 26.75
N ILE A 38 -15.65 -3.58 26.86
CA ILE A 38 -15.94 -2.57 25.81
C ILE A 38 -14.81 -1.52 25.72
N ALA A 39 -14.18 -1.17 26.85
CA ALA A 39 -13.10 -0.19 26.88
C ALA A 39 -11.80 -0.72 26.23
N GLY A 40 -11.47 -1.99 26.44
CA GLY A 40 -10.28 -2.61 25.84
C GLY A 40 -10.40 -2.75 24.32
N ALA A 41 -11.57 -3.14 23.82
CA ALA A 41 -11.83 -3.26 22.38
C ALA A 41 -11.74 -1.90 21.65
N GLY A 42 -12.25 -0.83 22.27
CA GLY A 42 -12.15 0.52 21.70
C GLY A 42 -10.72 1.01 21.55
N VAL A 43 -9.86 0.74 22.53
CA VAL A 43 -8.42 1.10 22.46
C VAL A 43 -7.69 0.29 21.40
N VAL A 44 -7.95 -1.02 21.31
CA VAL A 44 -7.33 -1.87 20.27
C VAL A 44 -7.76 -1.44 18.87
N ILE A 45 -9.03 -1.11 18.67
CA ILE A 45 -9.53 -0.60 17.37
C ILE A 45 -8.93 0.77 17.05
N ALA A 46 -8.82 1.68 18.02
CA ALA A 46 -8.21 2.99 17.80
C ALA A 46 -6.72 2.89 17.49
N VAL A 47 -5.98 2.01 18.17
CA VAL A 47 -4.56 1.75 17.90
C VAL A 47 -4.39 1.07 16.54
N ALA A 48 -5.22 0.07 16.21
CA ALA A 48 -5.19 -0.57 14.90
C ALA A 48 -5.55 0.40 13.78
N ALA A 49 -6.54 1.28 13.98
CA ALA A 49 -6.92 2.33 13.02
C ALA A 49 -5.84 3.40 12.89
N ALA A 50 -5.19 3.79 13.99
CA ALA A 50 -4.06 4.72 13.95
C ALA A 50 -2.85 4.09 13.26
N LEU A 51 -2.53 2.84 13.56
CA LEU A 51 -1.46 2.10 12.87
C LEU A 51 -1.79 1.87 11.40
N TRP A 52 -3.03 1.57 11.06
CA TRP A 52 -3.50 1.50 9.66
C TRP A 52 -3.38 2.88 9.00
N LEU A 53 -3.80 3.94 9.69
CA LEU A 53 -3.70 5.32 9.21
C LEU A 53 -2.27 5.82 9.08
N THR A 54 -1.29 5.32 9.85
CA THR A 54 0.12 5.76 9.79
C THR A 54 1.01 4.82 8.97
N LEU A 55 0.74 3.52 8.94
CA LEU A 55 1.56 2.50 8.27
C LEU A 55 1.02 2.11 6.89
N LEU A 56 -0.23 2.45 6.57
CA LEU A 56 -0.81 2.33 5.22
C LEU A 56 -1.12 3.70 4.62
N GLN A 57 -0.53 4.78 5.13
CA GLN A 57 -0.34 5.93 4.26
C GLN A 57 0.49 5.40 3.10
N PRO A 58 0.00 5.43 1.84
CA PRO A 58 0.92 5.35 0.73
C PRO A 58 1.91 6.47 1.01
N SER A 59 3.19 6.13 1.16
CA SER A 59 4.21 7.16 1.07
C SER A 59 3.92 7.88 -0.25
N ASN A 60 3.47 9.14 -0.18
CA ASN A 60 3.37 10.05 -1.32
C ASN A 60 4.80 10.39 -1.78
N GLY A 61 5.57 9.37 -2.14
CA GLY A 61 6.94 9.42 -2.62
C GLY A 61 7.06 8.69 -3.95
N GLY A 62 5.95 8.50 -4.66
CA GLY A 62 5.92 8.05 -6.04
C GLY A 62 5.38 9.19 -6.89
N GLY A 63 6.23 9.76 -7.73
CA GLY A 63 5.78 10.64 -8.81
C GLY A 63 4.67 9.94 -9.60
N GLU A 64 3.64 10.69 -9.97
CA GLU A 64 2.52 10.17 -10.73
C GLU A 64 3.07 9.76 -12.11
N GLY A 65 3.14 8.46 -12.41
CA GLY A 65 3.82 7.93 -13.60
C GLY A 65 3.26 8.44 -14.93
N VAL A 66 2.69 7.55 -15.75
CA VAL A 66 1.97 7.99 -16.95
C VAL A 66 0.64 8.59 -16.50
N VAL A 67 0.34 9.81 -16.94
CA VAL A 67 -0.86 10.56 -16.59
C VAL A 67 -1.66 10.90 -17.84
N ASP A 68 -2.94 11.22 -17.67
CA ASP A 68 -3.75 11.71 -18.77
C ASP A 68 -3.25 13.07 -19.26
N LEU A 69 -3.35 13.29 -20.57
CA LEU A 69 -3.12 14.62 -21.16
C LEU A 69 -4.11 15.61 -20.55
N PRO A 70 -3.67 16.85 -20.22
CA PRO A 70 -4.56 17.80 -19.60
C PRO A 70 -5.61 18.30 -20.60
N ALA A 71 -6.82 18.57 -20.11
CA ALA A 71 -7.99 18.90 -20.94
C ALA A 71 -7.81 20.13 -21.86
N TRP A 72 -6.87 21.01 -21.54
CA TRP A 72 -6.56 22.20 -22.33
C TRP A 72 -5.68 21.92 -23.56
N LEU A 73 -5.13 20.71 -23.67
CA LEU A 73 -4.12 20.35 -24.66
C LEU A 73 -4.80 19.59 -25.82
N PRO A 74 -5.05 20.24 -26.96
CA PRO A 74 -5.68 19.57 -28.09
C PRO A 74 -4.72 18.52 -28.66
N THR A 75 -5.22 17.32 -28.89
CA THR A 75 -4.43 16.25 -29.51
C THR A 75 -4.22 16.44 -31.02
N GLU A 76 -4.84 17.47 -31.61
CA GLU A 76 -4.78 17.78 -33.04
C GLU A 76 -5.15 16.58 -33.95
N GLY A 77 -5.98 15.66 -33.43
CA GLY A 77 -6.37 14.43 -34.14
C GLY A 77 -5.28 13.35 -34.19
N ARG A 78 -4.18 13.52 -33.46
CA ARG A 78 -3.11 12.53 -33.32
C ARG A 78 -3.45 11.53 -32.21
N GLU A 79 -3.06 10.29 -32.40
CA GLU A 79 -3.16 9.26 -31.37
C GLU A 79 -2.12 9.49 -30.28
N VAL A 80 -2.41 9.05 -29.06
CA VAL A 80 -1.45 9.09 -27.94
C VAL A 80 -0.71 7.76 -27.92
N GLY A 81 0.61 7.80 -28.10
CA GLY A 81 1.40 6.60 -28.31
C GLY A 81 2.88 6.88 -28.50
N SER A 82 3.65 5.82 -28.71
CA SER A 82 5.09 5.88 -28.91
C SER A 82 5.51 5.73 -30.38
N GLU A 83 4.55 5.75 -31.31
CA GLU A 83 4.86 5.66 -32.74
C GLU A 83 5.25 7.02 -33.31
N ILE A 84 5.94 7.00 -34.46
CA ILE A 84 6.33 8.24 -35.14
C ILE A 84 5.08 8.95 -35.64
N GLY A 85 4.89 10.18 -35.19
CA GLY A 85 3.71 10.98 -35.52
C GLY A 85 2.64 10.98 -34.44
N ASP A 86 2.79 10.17 -33.39
CA ASP A 86 1.89 10.21 -32.23
C ASP A 86 2.19 11.42 -31.35
N MET A 87 1.23 11.73 -30.48
CA MET A 87 1.51 12.48 -29.27
C MET A 87 2.15 11.54 -28.24
N ALA A 88 3.31 11.95 -27.71
CA ALA A 88 3.91 11.26 -26.57
C ALA A 88 2.92 11.21 -25.37
N PRO A 89 2.83 10.07 -24.66
CA PRO A 89 2.10 9.99 -23.40
C PRO A 89 2.61 11.01 -22.39
N ASP A 90 1.70 11.63 -21.65
CA ASP A 90 2.07 12.57 -20.60
C ASP A 90 2.56 11.81 -19.36
N PHE A 91 3.42 12.44 -18.58
CA PHE A 91 3.88 11.93 -17.29
C PHE A 91 4.20 13.06 -16.33
N ASP A 92 4.10 12.81 -15.03
CA ASP A 92 4.31 13.82 -13.98
C ASP A 92 5.21 13.28 -12.86
N LEU A 93 6.51 13.45 -13.03
CA LEU A 93 7.52 12.86 -12.15
C LEU A 93 8.14 13.90 -11.23
N GLU A 94 8.57 13.46 -10.05
CA GLU A 94 9.46 14.24 -9.20
C GLU A 94 10.89 14.15 -9.73
N THR A 95 11.54 15.30 -9.80
CA THR A 95 12.95 15.45 -10.19
C THR A 95 13.88 15.20 -9.00
N VAL A 96 15.18 15.03 -9.28
CA VAL A 96 16.21 14.80 -8.26
C VAL A 96 16.35 15.95 -7.25
N ASP A 97 15.94 17.17 -7.62
CA ASP A 97 15.89 18.37 -6.79
C ASP A 97 14.53 18.62 -6.13
N GLY A 98 13.60 17.67 -6.23
CA GLY A 98 12.29 17.71 -5.58
C GLY A 98 11.25 18.60 -6.28
N GLN A 99 11.54 19.09 -7.49
CA GLN A 99 10.56 19.80 -8.32
C GLN A 99 9.68 18.80 -9.08
N ARG A 100 8.48 19.21 -9.49
CA ARG A 100 7.64 18.42 -10.40
C ARG A 100 8.00 18.72 -11.85
N PHE A 101 8.09 17.67 -12.65
CA PHE A 101 8.26 17.75 -14.09
C PHE A 101 7.06 17.09 -14.76
N ARG A 102 6.31 17.86 -15.54
CA ARG A 102 5.23 17.33 -16.39
C ARG A 102 5.56 17.55 -17.86
N LEU A 103 5.49 16.51 -18.68
CA LEU A 103 5.88 16.60 -20.10
C LEU A 103 5.02 17.61 -20.88
N SER A 104 3.72 17.66 -20.60
CA SER A 104 2.79 18.60 -21.25
C SER A 104 3.13 20.07 -21.05
N ASP A 105 3.87 20.44 -20.00
CA ASP A 105 4.31 21.83 -19.78
C ASP A 105 5.41 22.28 -20.76
N TRP A 106 6.07 21.33 -21.44
CA TRP A 106 7.16 21.57 -22.38
C TRP A 106 6.71 21.58 -23.85
N ARG A 107 5.40 21.65 -24.10
CA ARG A 107 4.87 21.73 -25.47
C ARG A 107 5.44 22.93 -26.22
N GLY A 108 5.77 22.70 -27.50
CA GLY A 108 6.41 23.70 -28.35
C GLY A 108 7.94 23.71 -28.25
N GLN A 109 8.54 22.93 -27.36
CA GLN A 109 9.99 22.76 -27.25
C GLN A 109 10.40 21.34 -27.67
N PRO A 110 11.55 21.18 -28.35
CA PRO A 110 12.10 19.85 -28.59
C PRO A 110 12.60 19.25 -27.27
N VAL A 111 11.97 18.14 -26.86
CA VAL A 111 12.35 17.37 -25.68
C VAL A 111 12.84 15.99 -26.09
N LEU A 112 14.05 15.63 -25.66
CA LEU A 112 14.60 14.29 -25.78
C LEU A 112 14.44 13.57 -24.45
N ILE A 113 13.63 12.51 -24.42
CA ILE A 113 13.43 11.67 -23.24
C ILE A 113 14.41 10.51 -23.31
N ASN A 114 15.22 10.35 -22.26
CA ASN A 114 16.20 9.27 -22.14
C ASN A 114 15.85 8.37 -20.95
N PHE A 115 15.49 7.12 -21.20
CA PHE A 115 15.25 6.14 -20.14
C PHE A 115 16.57 5.45 -19.78
N TRP A 116 17.01 5.56 -18.52
CA TRP A 116 18.33 5.09 -18.11
C TRP A 116 18.33 4.46 -16.71
N ALA A 117 19.39 3.74 -16.40
CA ALA A 117 19.68 3.25 -15.05
C ALA A 117 21.19 3.20 -14.82
N SER A 118 21.65 3.29 -13.56
CA SER A 118 23.08 3.35 -13.21
C SER A 118 23.83 2.07 -13.60
N TRP A 119 23.14 0.93 -13.57
CA TRP A 119 23.65 -0.38 -13.99
C TRP A 119 23.63 -0.58 -15.52
N CYS A 120 22.95 0.31 -16.27
CA CYS A 120 22.84 0.22 -17.71
C CYS A 120 24.13 0.66 -18.41
N SER A 121 25.00 -0.31 -18.74
CA SER A 121 26.26 -0.06 -19.46
C SER A 121 26.12 0.77 -20.76
N PRO A 122 25.18 0.49 -21.68
CA PRO A 122 25.00 1.33 -22.87
C PRO A 122 24.57 2.76 -22.51
N CYS A 123 23.66 2.93 -21.55
CA CYS A 123 23.22 4.24 -21.07
C CYS A 123 24.39 5.07 -20.52
N ARG A 124 25.38 4.45 -19.88
CA ARG A 124 26.59 5.16 -19.43
C ARG A 124 27.48 5.64 -20.58
N ARG A 125 27.49 4.92 -21.71
CA ARG A 125 28.31 5.27 -22.87
C ARG A 125 27.71 6.39 -23.72
N GLU A 126 26.40 6.59 -23.67
CA GLU A 126 25.69 7.66 -24.40
C GLU A 126 25.76 9.02 -23.70
N VAL A 127 25.92 9.06 -22.36
CA VAL A 127 25.94 10.32 -21.59
C VAL A 127 26.86 11.39 -22.18
N PRO A 128 28.12 11.10 -22.58
CA PRO A 128 28.97 12.13 -23.19
C PRO A 128 28.40 12.71 -24.50
N ALA A 129 27.66 11.93 -25.28
CA ALA A 129 27.01 12.41 -26.49
C ALA A 129 25.78 13.27 -26.16
N LEU A 130 25.00 12.89 -25.14
CA LEU A 130 23.87 13.69 -24.65
C LEU A 130 24.31 15.05 -24.11
N ILE A 131 25.41 15.09 -23.33
CA ILE A 131 26.00 16.34 -22.84
C ILE A 131 26.40 17.24 -24.00
N ARG A 132 27.10 16.71 -25.01
CA ARG A 132 27.47 17.49 -26.21
C ARG A 132 26.26 18.01 -26.96
N ALA A 133 25.22 17.20 -27.11
CA ALA A 133 23.98 17.63 -27.76
C ALA A 133 23.32 18.77 -26.98
N LEU A 134 23.30 18.71 -25.64
CA LEU A 134 22.78 19.78 -24.80
C LEU A 134 23.64 21.05 -24.90
N ASP A 135 24.96 20.94 -24.90
CA ASP A 135 25.88 22.08 -25.07
C ASP A 135 25.67 22.78 -26.42
N GLU A 136 25.48 22.01 -27.50
CA GLU A 136 25.33 22.53 -28.85
C GLU A 136 23.91 23.07 -29.15
N HIS A 137 22.88 22.47 -28.56
CA HIS A 137 21.48 22.73 -28.92
C HIS A 137 20.62 23.30 -27.78
N GLY A 138 21.10 23.30 -26.54
CA GLY A 138 20.34 23.79 -25.38
C GLY A 138 19.96 25.27 -25.51
N ALA A 139 20.88 26.11 -26.00
CA ALA A 139 20.59 27.53 -26.29
C ALA A 139 19.56 27.73 -27.41
N ARG A 140 19.28 26.69 -28.21
CA ARG A 140 18.25 26.66 -29.26
C ARG A 140 16.94 26.02 -28.77
N GLY A 141 16.83 25.73 -27.49
CA GLY A 141 15.61 25.21 -26.86
C GLY A 141 15.55 23.69 -26.75
N LEU A 142 16.63 22.94 -27.02
CA LEU A 142 16.67 21.50 -26.73
C LEU A 142 16.67 21.27 -25.21
N THR A 143 15.75 20.43 -24.75
CA THR A 143 15.74 19.91 -23.38
C THR A 143 15.97 18.41 -23.41
N ILE A 144 16.84 17.90 -22.53
CA ILE A 144 17.06 16.47 -22.35
C ILE A 144 16.55 16.08 -20.96
N VAL A 145 15.68 15.07 -20.90
CA VAL A 145 15.05 14.59 -19.66
C VAL A 145 15.46 13.15 -19.43
N GLY A 146 16.27 12.91 -18.39
CA GLY A 146 16.66 11.58 -17.99
C GLY A 146 15.65 10.96 -17.03
N VAL A 147 14.89 9.96 -17.49
CA VAL A 147 13.96 9.19 -16.66
C VAL A 147 14.68 7.96 -16.13
N ASN A 148 14.93 7.95 -14.83
CA ASN A 148 15.50 6.77 -14.18
C ASN A 148 14.46 5.64 -14.13
N ILE A 149 14.86 4.43 -14.49
CA ILE A 149 14.00 3.24 -14.43
C ILE A 149 14.55 2.26 -13.40
N GLU A 150 13.64 1.63 -12.66
CA GLU A 150 13.93 0.48 -11.79
C GLU A 150 14.96 0.73 -10.68
N GLU A 151 15.23 1.98 -10.28
CA GLU A 151 16.10 2.30 -9.15
C GLU A 151 15.40 3.21 -8.13
N SER A 152 15.84 3.14 -6.88
CA SER A 152 15.43 4.11 -5.86
C SER A 152 16.10 5.46 -6.12
N THR A 153 15.44 6.55 -5.73
CA THR A 153 15.98 7.91 -5.82
C THR A 153 17.39 8.00 -5.24
N SER A 154 17.65 7.33 -4.12
CA SER A 154 18.97 7.28 -3.48
C SER A 154 20.06 6.65 -4.36
N VAL A 155 19.76 5.62 -5.15
CA VAL A 155 20.73 4.98 -6.04
C VAL A 155 20.98 5.88 -7.25
N ALA A 156 19.91 6.41 -7.85
CA ALA A 156 20.00 7.31 -8.99
C ALA A 156 20.82 8.58 -8.67
N LEU A 157 20.59 9.20 -7.50
CA LEU A 157 21.29 10.40 -7.03
C LEU A 157 22.82 10.20 -6.88
N ASN A 158 23.29 8.99 -6.61
CA ASN A 158 24.73 8.74 -6.51
C ASN A 158 25.44 8.76 -7.87
N PHE A 159 24.68 8.79 -8.97
CA PHE A 159 25.20 8.74 -10.33
C PHE A 159 25.04 10.06 -11.09
N VAL A 160 24.25 11.00 -10.57
CA VAL A 160 24.00 12.33 -11.14
C VAL A 160 24.97 13.36 -10.56
#